data_AF-A0A420YMH3-F1
#
_entry.id   AF-A0A420YMH3-F1
#
_cell.length_a   1.000
_cell.length_b   1.000
_cell.length_c   1.000
_cell.angle_alpha   90.00
_cell.angle_beta   90.00
_cell.angle_gamma   90.00
#
_symmetry.space_group_name_H-M   'P 1'
#
loop_
_entity.id
_entity.type
_entity.pdbx_description
1 polymer ?
#
loop_
_entity_poly.entity_id
_entity_poly.type
_entity_poly.pdbx_seq_one_letter_code
_entity_poly.pdbx_strand_id
1 'polypeptide(L)'
;MATHLNALFAPVRPTPTQKDGHILHHAATNTSYIAHPFNCTTHPVLLSIPPPPSLPDNQLVGVAAAFRVLNHENLLPPLGPIWTASATPLLETGQFDGRGREWGYSLVYEHASEGSLAQVFDNPPVEVTEYGFLPEGMVWHVALGMLRAMAWLHAGMRERVFLGDGEEEEVRRGWWKVDGDWMPVLHRGVEEGNIWFMKGRGRESYGMVKLGGFERAVVCAGGEEEMVVAFGEGELGSLEEEKEAWRERGTENWREMYTDSRPYTVSSEVQALGRVLYRMMKGERYPVDERCACTCYHVEPEYRCPHDCIVSDFHFDEMFVEGEHKYSAELVELARQLLSAAVETYVPTSERYRRAFVDYETWRKGTSEGRRHVDHYDDLLERKRFARKKEEERLARGARALQAERKMSGKWTEKELEELAKKDQQVIKNAMKMWLVDNGRLLEWEL
;
A
#
# COMPACT_ATOMS: atom_id res chain seq x y z
N MET A 1 -22.89 12.87 8.85
CA MET A 1 -22.27 11.54 8.67
C MET A 1 -20.84 11.45 9.20
N ALA A 2 -20.02 12.52 9.17
CA ALA A 2 -18.66 12.52 9.76
C ALA A 2 -18.57 12.47 11.31
N THR A 3 -19.69 12.57 12.03
CA THR A 3 -19.72 12.62 13.51
C THR A 3 -19.95 11.27 14.20
N HIS A 4 -20.26 10.19 13.46
CA HIS A 4 -20.56 8.88 14.07
C HIS A 4 -19.37 7.91 14.17
N LEU A 5 -18.26 8.15 13.46
CA LEU A 5 -17.07 7.28 13.54
C LEU A 5 -16.20 7.55 14.78
N ASN A 6 -16.22 8.76 15.33
CA ASN A 6 -15.40 9.11 16.51
C ASN A 6 -15.90 8.46 17.83
N ALA A 7 -17.10 7.87 17.87
CA ALA A 7 -17.66 7.27 19.08
C ALA A 7 -17.30 5.79 19.26
N LEU A 8 -16.80 5.11 18.22
CA LEU A 8 -16.51 3.67 18.26
C LEU A 8 -15.10 3.33 18.79
N PHE A 9 -14.25 4.34 19.04
CA PHE A 9 -12.87 4.18 19.48
C PHE A 9 -12.55 4.92 20.79
N ALA A 10 -13.48 4.91 21.76
CA ALA A 10 -13.19 5.42 23.09
C ALA A 10 -12.14 4.51 23.80
N PRO A 11 -11.00 5.04 24.27
CA PRO A 11 -10.00 4.23 24.94
C PRO A 11 -10.53 3.74 26.29
N VAL A 12 -10.55 2.42 26.48
CA VAL A 12 -10.72 1.78 27.79
C VAL A 12 -9.56 2.22 28.68
N ARG A 13 -9.86 2.83 29.84
CA ARG A 13 -8.81 3.23 30.82
C ARG A 13 -8.23 1.98 31.48
N PRO A 14 -6.91 1.74 31.45
CA PRO A 14 -6.31 0.58 32.08
C PRO A 14 -6.11 0.80 33.59
N THR A 15 -6.45 -0.22 34.37
CA THR A 15 -6.02 -0.38 35.77
C THR A 15 -4.55 -0.84 35.83
N PRO A 16 -3.77 -0.37 36.82
CA PRO A 16 -2.32 -0.54 36.80
C PRO A 16 -1.86 -1.80 37.55
N THR A 17 -1.71 -2.93 36.85
CA THR A 17 -0.82 -4.02 37.27
C THR A 17 -0.29 -4.80 36.06
N GLN A 18 1.03 -4.70 35.85
CA GLN A 18 1.92 -5.63 35.12
C GLN A 18 1.59 -6.03 33.66
N LYS A 19 1.84 -5.07 32.74
CA LYS A 19 2.47 -5.19 31.40
C LYS A 19 2.15 -6.43 30.53
N ASP A 20 0.87 -6.63 30.22
CA ASP A 20 0.51 -7.30 28.97
C ASP A 20 0.61 -6.27 27.83
N GLY A 21 1.57 -6.43 26.92
CA GLY A 21 1.53 -5.72 25.66
C GLY A 21 0.30 -6.21 24.88
N HIS A 22 -0.52 -5.29 24.35
CA HIS A 22 -1.65 -5.69 23.51
C HIS A 22 -1.11 -6.37 22.24
N ILE A 23 -1.37 -7.67 22.11
CA ILE A 23 -1.10 -8.42 20.87
C ILE A 23 -2.02 -7.84 19.79
N LEU A 24 -1.43 -7.33 18.71
CA LEU A 24 -2.16 -6.81 17.56
C LEU A 24 -2.51 -7.92 16.57
N HIS A 25 -1.52 -8.77 16.32
CA HIS A 25 -1.55 -9.76 15.25
C HIS A 25 -0.63 -10.92 15.63
N HIS A 26 -1.08 -12.15 15.39
CA HIS A 26 -0.32 -13.36 15.63
C HIS A 26 -0.37 -14.21 14.36
N ALA A 27 0.72 -14.27 13.61
CA ALA A 27 0.89 -15.18 12.49
C ALA A 27 1.61 -16.46 12.95
N ALA A 28 1.63 -17.49 12.11
CA ALA A 28 2.37 -18.73 12.40
C ALA A 28 3.88 -18.50 12.59
N THR A 29 4.41 -17.40 12.07
CA THR A 29 5.85 -17.08 12.00
C THR A 29 6.26 -15.92 12.92
N ASN A 30 5.32 -15.10 13.39
CA ASN A 30 5.62 -13.93 14.22
C ASN A 30 4.44 -13.49 15.09
N THR A 31 4.73 -12.67 16.10
CA THR A 31 3.72 -11.97 16.90
C THR A 31 4.03 -10.48 16.89
N SER A 32 3.05 -9.66 16.55
CA SER A 32 3.14 -8.19 16.55
C SER A 32 2.47 -7.60 17.79
N TYR A 33 3.10 -6.59 18.37
CA TYR A 33 2.67 -5.95 19.62
C TYR A 33 2.48 -4.44 19.43
N ILE A 34 1.50 -3.84 20.14
CA ILE A 34 1.49 -2.38 20.32
C ILE A 34 2.56 -2.00 21.34
N ALA A 35 3.54 -1.22 20.92
CA ALA A 35 4.47 -0.57 21.84
C ALA A 35 3.97 0.84 22.17
N HIS A 36 3.67 1.11 23.44
CA HIS A 36 3.45 2.47 23.93
C HIS A 36 4.79 3.05 24.46
N PRO A 37 5.36 4.08 23.83
CA PRO A 37 6.59 4.70 24.33
C PRO A 37 6.36 5.32 25.71
N PHE A 38 7.21 4.98 26.69
CA PHE A 38 7.05 5.32 28.12
C PHE A 38 7.08 6.84 28.42
N ASN A 39 7.35 7.72 27.44
CA ASN A 39 7.50 9.16 27.66
C ASN A 39 7.18 10.07 26.45
N CYS A 40 6.50 9.59 25.40
CA CYS A 40 6.14 10.46 24.26
C CYS A 40 4.68 10.88 24.38
N THR A 41 4.41 12.11 24.85
CA THR A 41 3.06 12.65 24.98
C THR A 41 2.42 13.05 23.65
N THR A 42 3.17 13.05 22.54
CA THR A 42 2.57 13.44 21.25
C THR A 42 3.04 12.67 20.03
N HIS A 43 4.32 12.43 19.74
CA HIS A 43 4.73 11.74 18.49
C HIS A 43 5.87 10.73 18.77
N PRO A 44 5.96 9.60 18.06
CA PRO A 44 7.08 8.68 18.20
C PRO A 44 8.39 9.38 17.77
N VAL A 45 9.34 9.48 18.69
CA VAL A 45 10.67 10.04 18.47
C VAL A 45 11.61 8.94 17.96
N LEU A 46 12.40 9.26 16.94
CA LEU A 46 13.45 8.41 16.39
C LEU A 46 14.52 8.16 17.47
N LEU A 47 14.54 6.95 18.05
CA LEU A 47 15.61 6.50 18.95
C LEU A 47 16.74 5.93 18.10
N SER A 48 17.82 6.70 17.91
CA SER A 48 19.06 6.16 17.37
C SER A 48 19.77 5.38 18.47
N ILE A 49 19.52 4.06 18.50
CA ILE A 49 20.31 3.14 19.30
C ILE A 49 21.46 2.67 18.39
N PRO A 50 22.72 2.94 18.72
CA PRO A 50 23.83 2.45 17.92
C PRO A 50 23.77 0.92 17.86
N PRO A 51 23.96 0.31 16.68
CA PRO A 51 24.02 -1.14 16.57
C PRO A 51 25.09 -1.68 17.54
N PRO A 52 24.84 -2.81 18.23
CA PRO A 52 25.86 -3.42 19.06
C PRO A 52 27.13 -3.69 18.23
N PRO A 53 28.33 -3.54 18.82
CA PRO A 53 29.62 -3.56 18.11
C PRO A 53 30.01 -4.91 17.50
N SER A 54 29.14 -5.91 17.52
CA SER A 54 29.40 -7.30 17.10
C SER A 54 28.31 -7.87 16.19
N LEU A 55 27.54 -7.03 15.49
CA LEU A 55 26.55 -7.54 14.53
C LEU A 55 27.25 -8.14 13.30
N PRO A 56 26.84 -9.34 12.87
CA PRO A 56 27.23 -9.86 11.56
C PRO A 56 26.83 -8.88 10.45
N ASP A 57 27.77 -8.52 9.56
CA ASP A 57 27.56 -7.53 8.49
C ASP A 57 26.32 -7.80 7.62
N ASN A 58 25.96 -9.08 7.44
CA ASN A 58 24.78 -9.50 6.67
C ASN A 58 23.45 -9.05 7.29
N GLN A 59 23.33 -8.95 8.62
CA GLN A 59 22.10 -8.49 9.27
C GLN A 59 21.88 -6.99 9.10
N LEU A 60 22.96 -6.20 9.17
CA LEU A 60 22.90 -4.76 8.92
C LEU A 60 22.53 -4.46 7.46
N VAL A 61 23.09 -5.23 6.53
CA VAL A 61 22.74 -5.14 5.10
C VAL A 61 21.28 -5.51 4.87
N GLY A 62 20.77 -6.58 5.51
CA GLY A 62 19.38 -7.00 5.40
C GLY A 62 18.39 -5.94 5.92
N VAL A 63 18.69 -5.31 7.06
CA VAL A 63 17.87 -4.22 7.60
C VAL A 63 17.88 -3.02 6.63
N ALA A 64 19.05 -2.57 6.19
CA ALA A 64 19.15 -1.44 5.25
C ALA A 64 18.45 -1.72 3.91
N ALA A 65 18.51 -2.96 3.41
CA ALA A 65 17.78 -3.40 2.22
C ALA A 65 16.26 -3.33 2.45
N ALA A 66 15.77 -3.82 3.60
CA ALA A 66 14.35 -3.73 3.95
C ALA A 66 13.85 -2.27 3.99
N PHE A 67 14.63 -1.34 4.56
CA PHE A 67 14.26 0.09 4.53
C PHE A 67 14.14 0.65 3.11
N ARG A 68 14.99 0.23 2.18
CA ARG A 68 14.93 0.71 0.79
C ARG A 68 13.76 0.10 0.03
N VAL A 69 13.57 -1.20 0.15
CA VAL A 69 12.50 -1.94 -0.55
C VAL A 69 11.13 -1.56 -0.01
N LEU A 70 10.99 -1.32 1.29
CA LEU A 70 9.70 -0.98 1.91
C LEU A 70 9.41 0.52 1.92
N ASN A 71 10.23 1.33 1.23
CA ASN A 71 10.02 2.77 1.10
C ASN A 71 9.02 3.09 -0.02
N HIS A 72 7.74 2.85 0.26
CA HIS A 72 6.64 3.16 -0.64
C HIS A 72 5.39 3.53 0.17
N GLU A 73 4.59 4.47 -0.33
CA GLU A 73 3.44 5.03 0.39
C GLU A 73 2.42 3.95 0.80
N ASN A 74 2.19 2.94 -0.04
CA ASN A 74 1.27 1.83 0.22
C ASN A 74 1.94 0.60 0.85
N LEU A 75 3.17 0.69 1.35
CA LEU A 75 3.79 -0.36 2.17
C LEU A 75 3.92 0.15 3.60
N LEU A 76 3.77 -0.74 4.59
CA LEU A 76 3.97 -0.40 6.00
C LEU A 76 5.48 -0.27 6.27
N PRO A 77 6.02 0.95 6.43
CA PRO A 77 7.46 1.13 6.46
C PRO A 77 8.00 0.68 7.83
N PRO A 78 9.18 0.04 7.86
CA PRO A 78 9.92 -0.11 9.10
C PRO A 78 10.37 1.28 9.57
N LEU A 79 10.30 1.53 10.87
CA LEU A 79 10.80 2.74 11.54
C LEU A 79 12.21 2.54 12.11
N GLY A 80 12.57 1.31 12.47
CA GLY A 80 13.82 1.02 13.16
C GLY A 80 13.87 -0.42 13.67
N PRO A 81 15.05 -1.07 13.71
CA PRO A 81 15.22 -2.24 14.55
C PRO A 81 15.35 -1.82 16.03
N ILE A 82 14.73 -2.58 16.92
CA ILE A 82 15.07 -2.61 18.34
C ILE A 82 15.92 -3.85 18.58
N TRP A 83 17.17 -3.63 18.98
CA TRP A 83 18.08 -4.71 19.33
C TRP A 83 17.78 -5.23 20.73
N THR A 84 17.60 -6.54 20.84
CA THR A 84 17.43 -7.21 22.11
C THR A 84 18.56 -8.21 22.31
N ALA A 85 19.22 -8.15 23.46
CA ALA A 85 20.07 -9.24 23.87
C ALA A 85 19.14 -10.39 24.27
N SER A 86 19.06 -11.43 23.46
CA SER A 86 18.39 -12.65 23.87
C SER A 86 19.27 -13.28 24.95
N ALA A 87 18.71 -13.47 26.15
CA ALA A 87 19.26 -14.46 27.04
C ALA A 87 18.94 -15.80 26.39
N THR A 88 19.97 -16.50 25.91
CA THR A 88 19.82 -17.89 25.47
C THR A 88 19.00 -18.63 26.52
N PRO A 89 17.94 -19.37 26.13
CA PRO A 89 17.20 -20.16 27.08
C PRO A 89 18.20 -21.09 27.78
N LEU A 90 18.20 -21.06 29.11
CA LEU A 90 18.95 -22.02 29.92
C LEU A 90 18.64 -23.41 29.39
N LEU A 91 19.61 -24.04 28.72
CA LEU A 91 19.57 -25.48 28.47
C LEU A 91 19.25 -26.16 29.81
N GLU A 92 18.38 -27.17 29.78
CA GLU A 92 17.91 -27.95 30.96
C GLU A 92 19.06 -28.52 31.81
N THR A 93 20.29 -28.46 31.33
CA THR A 93 21.51 -28.92 32.00
C THR A 93 22.14 -27.92 32.98
N GLY A 94 21.62 -26.70 33.11
CA GLY A 94 22.05 -25.73 34.13
C GLY A 94 23.50 -25.24 33.98
N GLN A 95 24.15 -25.50 32.83
CA GLN A 95 25.47 -24.95 32.52
C GLN A 95 25.33 -23.73 31.64
N PHE A 96 25.63 -22.56 32.22
CA PHE A 96 25.91 -21.34 31.49
C PHE A 96 27.26 -21.54 30.78
N ASP A 97 27.27 -21.84 29.49
CA ASP A 97 28.49 -21.64 28.73
C ASP A 97 28.67 -20.13 28.54
N GLY A 98 29.81 -19.58 28.91
CA GLY A 98 30.09 -18.14 28.75
C GLY A 98 30.19 -17.70 27.28
N ARG A 99 29.56 -18.42 26.34
CA ARG A 99 29.68 -18.22 24.90
C ARG A 99 28.45 -17.51 24.36
N GLY A 100 28.55 -16.18 24.34
CA GLY A 100 27.80 -15.32 23.43
C GLY A 100 26.36 -15.03 23.84
N ARG A 101 26.06 -13.75 24.12
CA ARG A 101 24.68 -13.28 23.98
C ARG A 101 24.33 -13.36 22.50
N GLU A 102 23.30 -14.11 22.14
CA GLU A 102 22.73 -14.04 20.82
C GLU A 102 21.94 -12.73 20.72
N TRP A 103 22.38 -11.84 19.84
CA TRP A 103 21.68 -10.59 19.60
C TRP A 103 20.57 -10.84 18.60
N GLY A 104 19.32 -10.61 19.04
CA GLY A 104 18.16 -10.55 18.16
C GLY A 104 17.81 -9.10 17.85
N TYR A 105 16.95 -8.90 16.86
CA TYR A 105 16.28 -7.64 16.64
C TYR A 105 14.80 -7.84 16.37
N SER A 106 14.02 -6.82 16.71
CA SER A 106 12.63 -6.70 16.33
C SER A 106 12.50 -5.48 15.42
N LEU A 107 11.86 -5.62 14.27
CA LEU A 107 11.53 -4.47 13.43
C LEU A 107 10.32 -3.76 14.04
N VAL A 108 10.44 -2.44 14.18
CA VAL A 108 9.36 -1.55 14.57
C VAL A 108 8.76 -0.99 13.29
N TYR A 109 7.44 -1.00 13.20
CA TYR A 109 6.70 -0.47 12.07
C TYR A 109 5.90 0.77 12.47
N GLU A 110 5.51 1.55 11.47
CA GLU A 110 4.54 2.62 11.67
C GLU A 110 3.23 2.06 12.23
N HIS A 111 2.61 2.78 13.16
CA HIS A 111 1.34 2.35 13.76
C HIS A 111 0.16 2.70 12.85
N ALA A 112 -0.51 1.67 12.31
CA ALA A 112 -1.75 1.79 11.55
C ALA A 112 -2.95 1.93 12.50
N SER A 113 -3.32 3.17 12.81
CA SER A 113 -4.29 3.48 13.87
C SER A 113 -5.73 3.08 13.58
N GLU A 114 -6.10 2.86 12.32
CA GLU A 114 -7.46 2.45 11.95
C GLU A 114 -7.60 0.91 11.86
N GLY A 115 -6.53 0.18 12.17
CA GLY A 115 -6.55 -1.28 12.20
C GLY A 115 -6.34 -1.95 10.84
N SER A 116 -6.57 -3.25 10.79
CA SER A 116 -6.47 -4.07 9.58
C SER A 116 -7.82 -4.29 8.90
N LEU A 117 -7.79 -4.67 7.63
CA LEU A 117 -8.99 -5.04 6.88
C LEU A 117 -9.70 -6.26 7.50
N ALA A 118 -8.97 -7.18 8.16
CA ALA A 118 -9.58 -8.23 8.97
C ALA A 118 -10.52 -7.66 10.05
N GLN A 119 -10.09 -6.62 10.77
CA GLN A 119 -10.90 -5.98 11.81
C GLN A 119 -12.12 -5.24 11.24
N VAL A 120 -12.01 -4.73 10.00
CA VAL A 120 -13.14 -4.16 9.26
C VAL A 120 -14.18 -5.22 8.92
N PHE A 121 -13.78 -6.46 8.63
CA PHE A 121 -14.73 -7.56 8.44
C PHE A 121 -15.48 -7.90 9.72
N ASP A 122 -14.80 -7.85 10.87
CA ASP A 122 -15.44 -8.11 12.17
C ASP A 122 -16.39 -6.98 12.58
N ASN A 123 -16.09 -5.74 12.20
CA ASN A 123 -16.86 -4.54 12.54
C ASN A 123 -17.01 -3.62 11.32
N PRO A 124 -17.90 -3.94 10.37
CA PRO A 124 -18.04 -3.15 9.15
C PRO A 124 -18.49 -1.71 9.47
N PRO A 125 -17.98 -0.70 8.75
CA PRO A 125 -18.24 0.71 9.02
C PRO A 125 -19.66 1.15 8.61
N VAL A 126 -20.42 0.25 7.99
CA VAL A 126 -21.79 0.45 7.52
C VAL A 126 -22.61 -0.79 7.84
N GLU A 127 -23.93 -0.61 7.92
CA GLU A 127 -24.85 -1.74 8.01
C GLU A 127 -24.70 -2.63 6.78
N VAL A 128 -24.53 -3.92 7.01
CA VAL A 128 -24.43 -4.92 5.94
C VAL A 128 -25.79 -5.07 5.30
N THR A 129 -25.82 -4.97 3.98
CA THR A 129 -27.05 -5.13 3.17
C THR A 129 -26.98 -6.45 2.40
N GLU A 130 -28.13 -7.01 2.04
CA GLU A 130 -28.19 -8.17 1.14
C GLU A 130 -27.50 -7.92 -0.22
N TYR A 131 -27.48 -6.66 -0.67
CA TYR A 131 -26.88 -6.22 -1.93
C TYR A 131 -25.35 -5.97 -1.86
N GLY A 132 -24.71 -6.18 -0.72
CA GLY A 132 -23.25 -6.06 -0.59
C GLY A 132 -22.76 -5.69 0.81
N PHE A 133 -21.51 -6.03 1.07
CA PHE A 133 -20.87 -5.95 2.37
C PHE A 133 -20.24 -4.56 2.63
N LEU A 134 -19.08 -4.23 2.07
CA LEU A 134 -18.45 -2.90 2.25
C LEU A 134 -18.92 -1.83 1.25
N PRO A 135 -18.76 -0.53 1.55
CA PRO A 135 -18.98 0.55 0.58
C PRO A 135 -18.07 0.43 -0.63
N GLU A 136 -18.58 0.74 -1.82
CA GLU A 136 -17.84 0.57 -3.07
C GLU A 136 -16.55 1.39 -3.10
N GLY A 137 -16.60 2.63 -2.61
CA GLY A 137 -15.41 3.48 -2.52
C GLY A 137 -14.32 2.91 -1.62
N MET A 138 -14.66 2.08 -0.62
CA MET A 138 -13.67 1.40 0.21
C MET A 138 -13.01 0.25 -0.55
N VAL A 139 -13.78 -0.49 -1.36
CA VAL A 139 -13.24 -1.55 -2.22
C VAL A 139 -12.27 -0.99 -3.25
N TRP A 140 -12.65 0.11 -3.92
CA TRP A 140 -11.75 0.82 -4.83
C TRP A 140 -10.48 1.32 -4.15
N HIS A 141 -10.59 1.88 -2.95
CA HIS A 141 -9.45 2.38 -2.18
C HIS A 141 -8.42 1.27 -1.87
N VAL A 142 -8.90 0.10 -1.44
CA VAL A 142 -8.03 -1.08 -1.21
C VAL A 142 -7.45 -1.59 -2.52
N ALA A 143 -8.27 -1.78 -3.57
CA ALA A 143 -7.83 -2.31 -4.85
C ALA A 143 -6.69 -1.46 -5.45
N LEU A 144 -6.87 -0.15 -5.55
CA LEU A 144 -5.88 0.75 -6.13
C LEU A 144 -4.62 0.88 -5.26
N GLY A 145 -4.77 0.91 -3.92
CA GLY A 145 -3.62 0.98 -3.03
C GLY A 145 -2.77 -0.28 -3.05
N MET A 146 -3.40 -1.46 -3.08
CA MET A 146 -2.68 -2.74 -3.15
C MET A 146 -2.05 -2.98 -4.51
N LEU A 147 -2.71 -2.60 -5.61
CA LEU A 147 -2.11 -2.67 -6.94
C LEU A 147 -0.87 -1.76 -7.06
N ARG A 148 -0.87 -0.59 -6.41
CA ARG A 148 0.33 0.26 -6.31
C ARG A 148 1.45 -0.36 -5.50
N ALA A 149 1.14 -0.85 -4.30
CA ALA A 149 2.07 -1.57 -3.45
C ALA A 149 2.73 -2.76 -4.19
N MET A 150 1.93 -3.56 -4.87
CA MET A 150 2.41 -4.73 -5.61
C MET A 150 3.17 -4.32 -6.88
N ALA A 151 2.77 -3.28 -7.61
CA ALA A 151 3.55 -2.78 -8.75
C ALA A 151 4.96 -2.33 -8.34
N TRP A 152 5.08 -1.73 -7.16
CA TRP A 152 6.37 -1.40 -6.56
C TRP A 152 7.19 -2.65 -6.22
N LEU A 153 6.61 -3.62 -5.50
CA LEU A 153 7.31 -4.85 -5.13
C LEU A 153 7.74 -5.67 -6.36
N HIS A 154 6.85 -5.84 -7.33
CA HIS A 154 7.08 -6.71 -8.49
C HIS A 154 8.05 -6.12 -9.52
N ALA A 155 8.11 -4.79 -9.66
CA ALA A 155 8.84 -4.17 -10.78
C ALA A 155 9.59 -2.87 -10.44
N GLY A 156 9.56 -2.42 -9.18
CA GLY A 156 10.15 -1.13 -8.79
C GLY A 156 9.45 0.05 -9.42
N MET A 157 8.18 -0.15 -9.80
CA MET A 157 7.36 0.82 -10.52
C MET A 157 6.61 1.69 -9.51
N ARG A 158 6.73 3.01 -9.66
CA ARG A 158 6.11 3.98 -8.75
C ARG A 158 5.28 5.00 -9.53
N GLU A 159 4.13 5.40 -8.96
CA GLU A 159 3.23 6.41 -9.52
C GLU A 159 3.57 7.82 -8.99
N ARG A 160 3.68 8.83 -9.86
CA ARG A 160 3.97 10.25 -9.50
C ARG A 160 2.79 10.99 -10.02
N VAL A 161 2.36 11.87 -9.15
CA VAL A 161 1.37 12.86 -9.46
C VAL A 161 2.10 14.18 -9.62
N PHE A 162 2.29 14.58 -10.87
CA PHE A 162 2.79 15.89 -11.22
C PHE A 162 1.63 16.87 -11.21
N LEU A 163 1.83 17.97 -10.50
CA LEU A 163 1.01 19.15 -10.67
C LEU A 163 1.53 19.92 -11.89
N GLY A 164 0.67 20.20 -12.85
CA GLY A 164 1.01 21.10 -13.94
C GLY A 164 1.43 22.48 -13.41
N ASP A 165 2.52 23.03 -13.95
CA ASP A 165 3.05 24.36 -13.62
C ASP A 165 2.24 25.52 -14.29
N GLY A 166 1.11 25.20 -14.93
CA GLY A 166 0.31 26.11 -15.76
C GLY A 166 -0.98 26.64 -15.11
N GLU A 167 -1.68 27.53 -15.82
CA GLU A 167 -3.01 28.05 -15.41
C GLU A 167 -4.08 26.94 -15.40
N GLU A 168 -3.93 25.93 -16.26
CA GLU A 168 -4.67 24.67 -16.16
C GLU A 168 -3.88 23.74 -15.24
N GLU A 169 -4.33 23.62 -13.99
CA GLU A 169 -3.80 22.71 -12.98
C GLU A 169 -4.13 21.24 -13.33
N GLU A 170 -3.65 20.78 -14.48
CA GLU A 170 -3.81 19.41 -14.92
C GLU A 170 -2.92 18.52 -14.04
N VAL A 171 -3.55 17.56 -13.39
CA VAL A 171 -2.90 16.52 -12.61
C VAL A 171 -2.40 15.47 -13.59
N ARG A 172 -1.09 15.41 -13.82
CA ARG A 172 -0.50 14.39 -14.68
C ARG A 172 0.00 13.23 -13.83
N ARG A 173 -0.47 12.03 -14.15
CA ARG A 173 -0.02 10.80 -13.51
C ARG A 173 0.98 10.10 -14.43
N GLY A 174 2.15 9.79 -13.89
CA GLY A 174 3.20 9.06 -14.59
C GLY A 174 3.62 7.84 -13.79
N TRP A 175 4.13 6.84 -14.49
CA TRP A 175 4.80 5.69 -13.91
C TRP A 175 6.26 5.72 -14.32
N TRP A 176 7.18 5.53 -13.37
CA TRP A 176 8.59 5.30 -13.68
C TRP A 176 9.12 4.14 -12.87
N LYS A 177 10.13 3.52 -13.45
CA LYS A 177 10.97 2.54 -12.79
C LYS A 177 12.00 3.29 -11.96
N VAL A 178 12.06 3.01 -10.66
CA VAL A 178 13.02 3.69 -9.76
C VAL A 178 14.43 3.16 -9.94
N ASP A 179 14.58 1.87 -10.24
CA ASP A 179 15.88 1.22 -10.44
C ASP A 179 15.81 0.24 -11.61
N GLY A 180 16.75 0.35 -12.55
CA GLY A 180 16.89 -0.59 -13.67
C GLY A 180 17.23 -2.00 -13.21
N ASP A 181 17.90 -2.11 -12.06
CA ASP A 181 18.36 -3.36 -11.45
C ASP A 181 17.39 -3.87 -10.37
N TRP A 182 16.13 -3.42 -10.39
CA TRP A 182 15.12 -3.86 -9.44
C TRP A 182 14.89 -5.36 -9.53
N MET A 183 15.07 -6.07 -8.40
CA MET A 183 14.70 -7.47 -8.27
C MET A 183 13.27 -7.57 -7.76
N PRO A 184 12.38 -8.30 -8.46
CA PRO A 184 11.01 -8.50 -8.01
C PRO A 184 10.94 -9.10 -6.61
N VAL A 185 9.99 -8.63 -5.80
CA VAL A 185 9.69 -9.17 -4.47
C VAL A 185 8.27 -9.70 -4.48
N LEU A 186 8.09 -10.99 -4.18
CA LEU A 186 6.77 -11.57 -3.98
C LEU A 186 6.44 -11.58 -2.50
N HIS A 187 5.30 -11.00 -2.12
CA HIS A 187 4.88 -10.84 -0.73
C HIS A 187 4.45 -12.15 -0.05
N ARG A 188 3.77 -13.04 -0.78
CA ARG A 188 3.27 -14.36 -0.31
C ARG A 188 2.32 -14.31 0.88
N GLY A 189 1.64 -13.18 1.06
CA GLY A 189 0.77 -12.90 2.21
C GLY A 189 -0.24 -11.79 1.95
N VAL A 190 -0.70 -11.64 0.70
CA VAL A 190 -1.72 -10.65 0.34
C VAL A 190 -3.08 -11.15 0.84
N GLU A 191 -3.40 -10.81 2.09
CA GLU A 191 -4.62 -11.23 2.79
C GLU A 191 -5.15 -10.11 3.69
N GLU A 192 -6.40 -10.21 4.15
CA GLU A 192 -7.05 -9.15 4.92
C GLU A 192 -6.33 -8.77 6.23
N GLY A 193 -5.61 -9.72 6.85
CA GLY A 193 -4.84 -9.47 8.08
C GLY A 193 -3.61 -8.58 7.86
N ASN A 194 -3.13 -8.53 6.61
CA ASN A 194 -1.91 -7.84 6.21
C ASN A 194 -2.17 -6.51 5.50
N ILE A 195 -3.44 -6.12 5.33
CA ILE A 195 -3.85 -4.85 4.73
C ILE A 195 -4.28 -3.92 5.86
N TRP A 196 -3.54 -2.84 6.04
CA TRP A 196 -3.67 -1.92 7.17
C TRP A 196 -4.17 -0.55 6.73
N PHE A 197 -4.94 0.12 7.60
CA PHE A 197 -5.43 1.47 7.37
C PHE A 197 -4.74 2.47 8.29
N MET A 198 -4.20 3.52 7.69
CA MET A 198 -3.67 4.67 8.40
C MET A 198 -4.79 5.63 8.77
N LYS A 199 -4.52 6.52 9.73
CA LYS A 199 -5.42 7.64 10.01
C LYS A 199 -5.60 8.51 8.76
N GLY A 200 -6.85 8.79 8.41
CA GLY A 200 -7.18 9.76 7.35
C GLY A 200 -6.58 11.14 7.63
N ARG A 201 -6.01 11.75 6.59
CA ARG A 201 -5.50 13.12 6.63
C ARG A 201 -6.49 14.04 5.91
N GLY A 202 -6.69 15.23 6.47
CA GLY A 202 -7.54 16.26 5.85
C GLY A 202 -8.98 15.78 5.63
N ARG A 203 -9.36 15.66 4.37
CA ARG A 203 -10.72 15.32 3.90
C ARG A 203 -10.81 13.96 3.21
N GLU A 204 -9.75 13.15 3.27
CA GLU A 204 -9.73 11.79 2.74
C GLU A 204 -10.94 10.98 3.23
N SER A 205 -11.63 10.29 2.32
CA SER A 205 -12.75 9.39 2.67
C SER A 205 -12.29 8.24 3.56
N TYR A 206 -11.11 7.71 3.25
CA TYR A 206 -10.45 6.63 3.98
C TYR A 206 -8.97 7.00 4.10
N GLY A 207 -8.36 6.73 5.25
CA GLY A 207 -6.93 6.90 5.37
C GLY A 207 -6.16 5.88 4.54
N MET A 208 -4.90 6.22 4.23
CA MET A 208 -4.05 5.44 3.33
C MET A 208 -4.03 3.95 3.69
N VAL A 209 -4.19 3.10 2.67
CA VAL A 209 -4.06 1.66 2.81
C VAL A 209 -2.61 1.24 2.61
N LYS A 210 -2.10 0.37 3.48
CA LYS A 210 -0.72 -0.11 3.48
C LYS A 210 -0.66 -1.63 3.59
N LEU A 211 0.20 -2.25 2.78
CA LEU A 211 0.52 -3.66 2.86
C LEU A 211 1.62 -3.89 3.89
N GLY A 212 1.39 -4.77 4.86
CA GLY A 212 2.32 -5.24 5.87
C GLY A 212 2.45 -6.77 5.85
N GLY A 213 3.13 -7.38 6.82
CA GLY A 213 3.22 -8.85 6.90
C GLY A 213 4.27 -9.47 5.96
N PHE A 214 5.43 -8.82 5.83
CA PHE A 214 6.51 -9.21 4.92
C PHE A 214 7.32 -10.44 5.38
N GLU A 215 6.92 -11.16 6.42
CA GLU A 215 7.64 -12.34 6.94
C GLU A 215 7.82 -13.47 5.91
N ARG A 216 6.93 -13.55 4.91
CA ARG A 216 6.95 -14.56 3.85
C ARG A 216 7.46 -13.99 2.53
N ALA A 217 7.83 -12.71 2.51
CA ALA A 217 8.26 -12.05 1.30
C ALA A 217 9.60 -12.64 0.83
N VAL A 218 9.72 -12.82 -0.47
CA VAL A 218 10.92 -13.40 -1.09
C VAL A 218 11.39 -12.53 -2.24
N VAL A 219 12.70 -12.32 -2.32
CA VAL A 219 13.34 -11.68 -3.47
C VAL A 219 13.50 -12.73 -4.55
N CYS A 220 12.88 -12.49 -5.71
CA CYS A 220 12.89 -13.39 -6.84
C CYS A 220 13.96 -12.98 -7.86
N ALA A 221 14.48 -13.98 -8.57
CA ALA A 221 15.22 -13.74 -9.80
C ALA A 221 14.24 -13.69 -10.98
N GLY A 222 14.39 -12.71 -11.86
CA GLY A 222 13.57 -12.56 -13.07
C GLY A 222 13.49 -11.10 -13.52
N GLY A 223 13.42 -10.88 -14.83
CA GLY A 223 13.23 -9.55 -15.44
C GLY A 223 11.76 -9.13 -15.54
N GLU A 224 11.52 -7.88 -15.96
CA GLU A 224 10.18 -7.27 -16.08
C GLU A 224 9.26 -7.97 -17.11
N GLU A 225 9.86 -8.56 -18.15
CA GLU A 225 9.20 -9.30 -19.23
C GLU A 225 9.15 -10.82 -18.99
N GLU A 226 9.73 -11.30 -17.89
CA GLU A 226 9.78 -12.73 -17.55
C GLU A 226 8.77 -13.05 -16.45
N MET A 227 8.29 -14.31 -16.42
CA MET A 227 7.47 -14.75 -15.30
C MET A 227 8.34 -14.73 -14.03
N VAL A 228 7.91 -13.94 -13.04
CA VAL A 228 8.54 -13.89 -11.73
C VAL A 228 8.02 -15.06 -10.91
N VAL A 229 8.96 -15.87 -10.42
CA VAL A 229 8.66 -17.14 -9.78
C VAL A 229 9.38 -17.24 -8.43
N ALA A 230 8.63 -17.52 -7.36
CA ALA A 230 9.18 -17.93 -6.07
C ALA A 230 9.28 -19.46 -6.04
N PHE A 231 10.51 -19.96 -5.95
CA PHE A 231 10.79 -21.36 -5.66
C PHE A 231 10.80 -21.58 -4.15
N GLY A 232 10.59 -22.83 -3.72
CA GLY A 232 10.63 -23.20 -2.30
C GLY A 232 12.01 -22.96 -1.68
N GLU A 233 12.09 -23.08 -0.35
CA GLU A 233 13.38 -23.08 0.34
C GLU A 233 14.18 -24.33 -0.06
N GLY A 234 15.38 -24.14 -0.61
CA GLY A 234 16.26 -25.21 -1.08
C GLY A 234 17.71 -24.75 -1.23
N GLU A 235 18.65 -25.68 -1.43
CA GLU A 235 20.05 -25.34 -1.68
C GLU A 235 20.18 -24.55 -3.00
N LEU A 236 21.08 -23.56 -3.06
CA LEU A 236 21.20 -22.65 -4.20
C LEU A 236 21.37 -23.37 -5.55
N GLY A 237 22.05 -24.53 -5.54
CA GLY A 237 22.23 -25.38 -6.72
C GLY A 237 20.93 -26.06 -7.20
N SER A 238 20.09 -26.54 -6.29
CA SER A 238 18.80 -27.17 -6.65
C SER A 238 17.80 -26.15 -7.21
N LEU A 239 17.93 -24.89 -6.82
CA LEU A 239 17.01 -23.81 -7.20
C LEU A 239 17.25 -23.29 -8.63
N GLU A 240 18.51 -23.26 -9.09
CA GLU A 240 18.83 -22.99 -10.50
C GLU A 240 18.43 -24.16 -11.42
N GLU A 241 18.64 -25.40 -10.97
CA GLU A 241 18.18 -26.60 -11.69
C GLU A 241 16.64 -26.63 -11.78
N GLU A 242 15.92 -26.23 -10.73
CA GLU A 242 14.46 -26.15 -10.73
C GLU A 242 13.94 -25.03 -11.64
N LYS A 243 14.62 -23.87 -11.67
CA LYS A 243 14.36 -22.77 -12.61
C LYS A 243 14.57 -23.19 -14.06
N GLU A 244 15.66 -23.90 -14.36
CA GLU A 244 15.99 -24.36 -15.70
C GLU A 244 15.02 -25.46 -16.14
N ALA A 245 14.73 -26.43 -15.28
CA ALA A 245 13.69 -27.43 -15.52
C ALA A 245 12.29 -26.83 -15.68
N TRP A 246 12.01 -25.69 -15.06
CA TRP A 246 10.76 -24.96 -15.26
C TRP A 246 10.73 -24.22 -16.60
N ARG A 247 11.84 -23.56 -16.98
CA ARG A 247 12.01 -22.93 -18.30
C ARG A 247 11.92 -23.94 -19.45
N GLU A 248 12.55 -25.11 -19.30
CA GLU A 248 12.52 -26.19 -20.30
C GLU A 248 11.15 -26.82 -20.48
N ARG A 249 10.33 -26.88 -19.42
CA ARG A 249 8.96 -27.41 -19.48
C ARG A 249 8.00 -26.54 -20.30
N GLY A 250 8.38 -25.30 -20.59
CA GLY A 250 7.60 -24.36 -21.38
C GLY A 250 6.38 -23.82 -20.63
N THR A 251 6.06 -22.55 -20.89
CA THR A 251 4.88 -21.88 -20.31
C THR A 251 3.57 -22.36 -20.91
N GLU A 252 3.57 -23.20 -21.95
CA GLU A 252 2.36 -23.58 -22.67
C GLU A 252 1.43 -24.52 -21.87
N ASN A 253 1.95 -25.22 -20.86
CA ASN A 253 1.19 -26.25 -20.13
C ASN A 253 1.07 -26.04 -18.62
N TRP A 254 1.31 -24.82 -18.14
CA TRP A 254 1.18 -24.49 -16.71
C TRP A 254 -0.26 -24.77 -16.19
N ARG A 255 -1.28 -24.70 -17.07
CA ARG A 255 -2.68 -25.07 -16.79
C ARG A 255 -2.86 -26.55 -16.43
N GLU A 256 -1.98 -27.42 -16.88
CA GLU A 256 -2.01 -28.87 -16.68
C GLU A 256 -1.17 -29.32 -15.47
N MET A 257 -0.36 -28.44 -14.89
CA MET A 257 0.43 -28.75 -13.69
C MET A 257 -0.45 -28.92 -12.45
N TYR A 258 -0.17 -29.91 -11.62
CA TYR A 258 -0.77 -30.05 -10.28
C TYR A 258 -0.52 -28.79 -9.45
N THR A 259 -1.49 -28.37 -8.63
CA THR A 259 -1.42 -27.19 -7.74
C THR A 259 -0.15 -27.16 -6.92
N ASP A 260 0.21 -28.31 -6.36
CA ASP A 260 1.29 -28.48 -5.40
C ASP A 260 2.68 -28.36 -6.07
N SER A 261 2.70 -28.39 -7.41
CA SER A 261 3.90 -28.27 -8.24
C SER A 261 3.95 -26.93 -8.98
N ARG A 262 2.95 -26.07 -8.83
CA ARG A 262 2.95 -24.73 -9.43
C ARG A 262 3.78 -23.82 -8.57
N PRO A 263 4.66 -23.03 -9.18
CA PRO A 263 5.38 -22.08 -8.39
C PRO A 263 4.50 -20.86 -8.12
N TYR A 264 4.82 -20.15 -7.05
CA TYR A 264 4.11 -18.94 -6.66
C TYR A 264 4.59 -17.76 -7.51
N THR A 265 3.68 -16.96 -8.06
CA THR A 265 4.01 -15.92 -9.05
C THR A 265 3.34 -14.57 -8.73
N VAL A 266 3.68 -13.55 -9.51
CA VAL A 266 2.94 -12.27 -9.53
C VAL A 266 1.43 -12.49 -9.71
N SER A 267 1.04 -13.42 -10.59
CA SER A 267 -0.37 -13.74 -10.81
C SER A 267 -1.04 -14.34 -9.58
N SER A 268 -0.30 -15.10 -8.75
CA SER A 268 -0.78 -15.60 -7.46
C SER A 268 -1.10 -14.46 -6.49
N GLU A 269 -0.24 -13.43 -6.43
CA GLU A 269 -0.46 -12.24 -5.57
C GLU A 269 -1.68 -11.43 -6.02
N VAL A 270 -1.80 -11.25 -7.35
CA VAL A 270 -2.92 -10.53 -7.98
C VAL A 270 -4.24 -11.27 -7.76
N GLN A 271 -4.24 -12.61 -7.86
CA GLN A 271 -5.40 -13.43 -7.53
C GLN A 271 -5.77 -13.35 -6.04
N ALA A 272 -4.77 -13.36 -5.16
CA ALA A 272 -5.00 -13.19 -3.73
C ALA A 272 -5.68 -11.84 -3.43
N LEU A 273 -5.27 -10.75 -4.10
CA LEU A 273 -6.01 -9.48 -4.03
C LEU A 273 -7.45 -9.62 -4.55
N GLY A 274 -7.67 -10.32 -5.65
CA GLY A 274 -9.02 -10.60 -6.17
C GLY A 274 -9.93 -11.28 -5.14
N ARG A 275 -9.39 -12.22 -4.36
CA ARG A 275 -10.12 -12.89 -3.25
C ARG A 275 -10.44 -11.93 -2.11
N VAL A 276 -9.51 -11.03 -1.78
CA VAL A 276 -9.76 -9.95 -0.81
C VAL A 276 -10.90 -9.07 -1.30
N LEU A 277 -10.89 -8.62 -2.55
CA LEU A 277 -11.96 -7.78 -3.11
C LEU A 277 -13.30 -8.50 -3.12
N TYR A 278 -13.33 -9.78 -3.51
CA TYR A 278 -14.54 -10.59 -3.43
C TYR A 278 -15.12 -10.60 -2.01
N ARG A 279 -14.28 -10.84 -1.00
CA ARG A 279 -14.73 -10.83 0.39
C ARG A 279 -15.21 -9.43 0.82
N MET A 280 -14.55 -8.37 0.39
CA MET A 280 -15.02 -7.00 0.65
C MET A 280 -16.40 -6.74 0.04
N MET A 281 -16.71 -7.36 -1.10
CA MET A 281 -17.97 -7.21 -1.80
C MET A 281 -19.10 -8.08 -1.23
N LYS A 282 -18.82 -9.34 -0.89
CA LYS A 282 -19.84 -10.33 -0.45
C LYS A 282 -19.86 -10.56 1.07
N GLY A 283 -18.81 -10.20 1.79
CA GLY A 283 -18.63 -10.49 3.22
C GLY A 283 -18.12 -11.89 3.51
N GLU A 284 -18.19 -12.78 2.52
CA GLU A 284 -17.80 -14.19 2.63
C GLU A 284 -16.45 -14.44 1.97
N ARG A 285 -15.71 -15.44 2.49
CA ARG A 285 -14.47 -15.87 1.85
C ARG A 285 -14.78 -16.49 0.49
N TYR A 286 -13.89 -16.25 -0.46
CA TYR A 286 -13.97 -16.89 -1.75
C TYR A 286 -13.95 -18.42 -1.57
N PRO A 287 -14.96 -19.16 -2.06
CA PRO A 287 -15.20 -20.55 -1.64
C PRO A 287 -14.29 -21.56 -2.33
N VAL A 288 -13.42 -21.11 -3.25
CA VAL A 288 -12.55 -21.96 -4.05
C VAL A 288 -11.09 -21.60 -3.76
N ASP A 289 -10.35 -22.52 -3.13
CA ASP A 289 -8.89 -22.50 -3.16
C ASP A 289 -8.40 -22.71 -4.60
N GLU A 290 -7.15 -22.33 -4.93
CA GLU A 290 -6.70 -22.07 -6.31
C GLU A 290 -7.09 -23.14 -7.34
N ARG A 291 -7.21 -24.40 -6.93
CA ARG A 291 -7.98 -25.46 -7.60
C ARG A 291 -8.62 -26.39 -6.57
N CYS A 292 -9.66 -27.09 -6.99
CA CYS A 292 -10.12 -28.29 -6.28
C CYS A 292 -9.04 -29.38 -6.31
N ALA A 293 -9.08 -30.34 -5.38
CA ALA A 293 -8.18 -31.51 -5.33
C ALA A 293 -8.10 -32.29 -6.67
N CYS A 294 -9.11 -32.15 -7.53
CA CYS A 294 -9.19 -32.71 -8.88
C CYS A 294 -8.50 -31.86 -9.97
N THR A 295 -7.73 -30.83 -9.59
CA THR A 295 -7.04 -29.86 -10.47
C THR A 295 -7.94 -29.08 -11.44
N CYS A 296 -9.26 -29.11 -11.26
CA CYS A 296 -10.20 -28.31 -12.04
C CYS A 296 -10.25 -26.85 -11.58
N TYR A 297 -10.55 -25.96 -12.53
CA TYR A 297 -10.76 -24.54 -12.28
C TYR A 297 -12.26 -24.26 -12.28
N HIS A 298 -12.85 -24.21 -11.09
CA HIS A 298 -14.30 -24.09 -10.90
C HIS A 298 -14.84 -22.67 -11.11
N VAL A 299 -14.00 -21.73 -11.53
CA VAL A 299 -14.34 -20.29 -11.61
C VAL A 299 -14.92 -19.90 -12.97
N GLU A 300 -14.61 -20.64 -14.04
CA GLU A 300 -15.00 -20.31 -15.41
C GLU A 300 -16.25 -21.10 -15.85
N PRO A 301 -17.30 -20.42 -16.36
CA PRO A 301 -18.55 -21.06 -16.80
C PRO A 301 -18.40 -22.00 -17.99
N GLU A 302 -17.37 -21.80 -18.81
CA GLU A 302 -17.09 -22.62 -19.99
C GLU A 302 -16.53 -24.00 -19.64
N TYR A 303 -16.04 -24.20 -18.42
CA TYR A 303 -15.42 -25.43 -17.95
C TYR A 303 -16.16 -25.99 -16.73
N ARG A 304 -17.19 -26.81 -16.98
CA ARG A 304 -17.66 -27.74 -15.95
C ARG A 304 -16.60 -28.79 -15.73
N CYS A 305 -16.17 -28.95 -14.49
CA CYS A 305 -15.22 -30.00 -14.19
C CYS A 305 -15.83 -31.37 -14.54
N PRO A 306 -15.16 -32.23 -15.33
CA PRO A 306 -15.68 -33.55 -15.69
C PRO A 306 -15.61 -34.55 -14.52
N HIS A 307 -14.98 -34.18 -13.41
CA HIS A 307 -14.84 -35.01 -12.22
C HIS A 307 -15.96 -34.70 -11.21
N ASP A 308 -16.32 -35.70 -10.39
CA ASP A 308 -17.27 -35.55 -9.27
C ASP A 308 -16.59 -34.81 -8.10
N CYS A 309 -16.29 -33.53 -8.31
CA CYS A 309 -15.55 -32.73 -7.35
C CYS A 309 -16.47 -32.30 -6.19
N ILE A 310 -15.91 -32.32 -4.97
CA ILE A 310 -16.61 -31.91 -3.74
C ILE A 310 -16.93 -30.41 -3.77
N VAL A 311 -16.13 -29.63 -4.49
CA VAL A 311 -16.34 -28.19 -4.67
C VAL A 311 -17.30 -27.99 -5.85
N SER A 312 -18.45 -27.38 -5.57
CA SER A 312 -19.39 -26.97 -6.61
C SER A 312 -18.75 -25.94 -7.53
N ASP A 313 -19.09 -25.98 -8.83
CA ASP A 313 -18.72 -24.92 -9.76
C ASP A 313 -19.16 -23.56 -9.18
N PHE A 314 -18.23 -22.60 -9.18
CA PHE A 314 -18.41 -21.27 -8.60
C PHE A 314 -18.27 -20.24 -9.72
N HIS A 315 -19.38 -19.85 -10.33
CA HIS A 315 -19.36 -18.89 -11.42
C HIS A 315 -19.44 -17.47 -10.86
N PHE A 316 -18.37 -16.69 -11.05
CA PHE A 316 -18.31 -15.33 -10.54
C PHE A 316 -19.49 -14.46 -11.04
N ASP A 317 -19.89 -14.63 -12.30
CA ASP A 317 -20.99 -13.88 -12.92
C ASP A 317 -22.37 -14.21 -12.31
N GLU A 318 -22.55 -15.43 -11.79
CA GLU A 318 -23.79 -15.83 -11.10
C GLU A 318 -23.90 -15.17 -9.71
N MET A 319 -22.78 -14.71 -9.14
CA MET A 319 -22.75 -14.07 -7.81
C MET A 319 -22.93 -12.56 -7.86
N PHE A 320 -22.77 -11.98 -9.04
CA PHE A 320 -22.90 -10.56 -9.35
C PHE A 320 -23.89 -10.36 -10.52
N VAL A 321 -25.08 -10.94 -10.38
CA VAL A 321 -26.19 -10.70 -11.32
C VAL A 321 -26.62 -9.24 -11.23
N GLU A 322 -26.76 -8.60 -12.40
CA GLU A 322 -27.17 -7.20 -12.48
C GLU A 322 -28.49 -6.96 -11.73
N GLY A 323 -28.47 -6.01 -10.79
CA GLY A 323 -29.61 -5.69 -9.93
C GLY A 323 -29.65 -6.44 -8.59
N GLU A 324 -28.79 -7.43 -8.37
CA GLU A 324 -28.67 -8.16 -7.10
C GLU A 324 -27.49 -7.69 -6.23
N HIS A 325 -26.72 -6.71 -6.71
CA HIS A 325 -25.64 -6.09 -5.96
C HIS A 325 -25.59 -4.57 -6.14
N LYS A 326 -24.93 -3.89 -5.20
CA LYS A 326 -24.76 -2.42 -5.20
C LYS A 326 -23.52 -1.92 -5.95
N TYR A 327 -22.59 -2.81 -6.30
CA TYR A 327 -21.31 -2.47 -6.93
C TYR A 327 -21.46 -2.13 -8.42
N SER A 328 -20.63 -1.22 -8.94
CA SER A 328 -20.57 -0.91 -10.36
C SER A 328 -20.03 -2.06 -11.20
N ALA A 329 -20.38 -2.07 -12.49
CA ALA A 329 -19.88 -3.05 -13.45
C ALA A 329 -18.35 -3.00 -13.54
N GLU A 330 -17.77 -1.80 -13.46
CA GLU A 330 -16.34 -1.55 -13.46
C GLU A 330 -15.61 -2.28 -12.32
N LEU A 331 -16.15 -2.24 -11.09
CA LEU A 331 -15.54 -2.91 -9.95
C LEU A 331 -15.69 -4.43 -10.03
N VAL A 332 -16.87 -4.90 -10.45
CA VAL A 332 -17.15 -6.34 -10.64
C VAL A 332 -16.19 -6.91 -11.68
N GLU A 333 -15.99 -6.21 -12.79
CA GLU A 333 -15.06 -6.59 -13.85
C GLU A 333 -13.61 -6.62 -13.37
N LEU A 334 -13.17 -5.62 -12.59
CA LEU A 334 -11.85 -5.65 -11.97
C LEU A 334 -11.67 -6.88 -11.07
N ALA A 335 -12.62 -7.13 -10.16
CA ALA A 335 -12.54 -8.28 -9.26
C ALA A 335 -12.48 -9.61 -10.03
N ARG A 336 -13.26 -9.74 -11.13
CA ARG A 336 -13.21 -10.87 -12.05
C ARG A 336 -11.83 -11.06 -12.67
N GLN A 337 -11.26 -10.00 -13.25
CA GLN A 337 -9.92 -10.03 -13.86
C GLN A 337 -8.83 -10.41 -12.85
N LEU A 338 -8.91 -9.89 -11.61
CA LEU A 338 -7.94 -10.23 -10.57
C LEU A 338 -8.06 -11.69 -10.16
N LEU A 339 -9.28 -12.21 -9.95
CA LEU A 339 -9.51 -13.62 -9.61
C LEU A 339 -9.04 -14.58 -10.71
N SER A 340 -9.18 -14.18 -11.98
CA SER A 340 -8.70 -14.92 -13.15
C SER A 340 -7.21 -14.71 -13.44
N ALA A 341 -6.50 -13.84 -12.72
CA ALA A 341 -5.10 -13.52 -13.04
C ALA A 341 -4.17 -14.75 -13.00
N ALA A 342 -4.49 -15.73 -12.15
CA ALA A 342 -3.75 -17.00 -12.10
C ALA A 342 -3.84 -17.78 -13.42
N VAL A 343 -4.89 -17.59 -14.24
CA VAL A 343 -5.15 -18.33 -15.49
C VAL A 343 -4.83 -17.60 -16.79
N GLU A 344 -4.53 -16.32 -16.69
CA GLU A 344 -4.23 -15.44 -17.82
C GLU A 344 -2.75 -15.50 -18.23
N THR A 345 -2.46 -14.99 -19.43
CA THR A 345 -1.09 -14.62 -19.79
C THR A 345 -0.56 -13.59 -18.79
N TYR A 346 0.75 -13.60 -18.57
CA TYR A 346 1.38 -12.66 -17.64
C TYR A 346 1.06 -11.22 -18.04
N VAL A 347 0.46 -10.46 -17.11
CA VAL A 347 0.20 -9.01 -17.24
C VAL A 347 0.85 -8.33 -16.04
N PRO A 348 1.76 -7.37 -16.27
CA PRO A 348 2.39 -6.61 -15.19
C PRO A 348 1.35 -5.93 -14.28
N THR A 349 1.61 -5.92 -12.97
CA THR A 349 0.68 -5.32 -12.00
C THR A 349 0.46 -3.82 -12.21
N SER A 350 1.48 -3.10 -12.70
CA SER A 350 1.36 -1.69 -13.07
C SER A 350 0.36 -1.45 -14.21
N GLU A 351 0.29 -2.37 -15.18
CA GLU A 351 -0.68 -2.31 -16.27
C GLU A 351 -2.10 -2.63 -15.77
N ARG A 352 -2.24 -3.60 -14.87
CA ARG A 352 -3.52 -3.88 -14.20
C ARG A 352 -4.00 -2.66 -13.40
N TYR A 353 -3.11 -1.99 -12.68
CA TYR A 353 -3.42 -0.72 -12.01
C TYR A 353 -3.95 0.33 -12.99
N ARG A 354 -3.29 0.55 -14.14
CA ARG A 354 -3.72 1.59 -15.09
C ARG A 354 -5.14 1.36 -15.59
N ARG A 355 -5.51 0.11 -15.88
CA ARG A 355 -6.87 -0.26 -16.28
C ARG A 355 -7.86 -0.03 -15.13
N ALA A 356 -7.56 -0.58 -13.95
CA ALA A 356 -8.35 -0.38 -12.74
C ALA A 356 -8.57 1.11 -12.41
N PHE A 357 -7.58 1.97 -12.70
CA PHE A 357 -7.68 3.39 -12.45
C PHE A 357 -8.63 4.11 -13.42
N VAL A 358 -8.67 3.70 -14.69
CA VAL A 358 -9.63 4.22 -15.68
C VAL A 358 -11.07 3.84 -15.27
N ASP A 359 -11.24 2.61 -14.82
CA ASP A 359 -12.51 2.07 -14.34
C ASP A 359 -12.98 2.80 -13.06
N TYR A 360 -12.06 3.01 -12.12
CA TYR A 360 -12.29 3.84 -10.93
C TYR A 360 -12.70 5.27 -11.30
N GLU A 361 -12.02 5.92 -12.25
CA GLU A 361 -12.37 7.29 -12.67
C GLU A 361 -13.76 7.35 -13.32
N THR A 362 -14.15 6.29 -14.03
CA THR A 362 -15.48 6.14 -14.63
C THR A 362 -16.54 6.02 -13.53
N TRP A 363 -16.35 5.11 -12.58
CA TRP A 363 -17.19 4.98 -11.38
C TRP A 363 -17.29 6.30 -10.61
N ARG A 364 -16.14 6.94 -10.37
CA ARG A 364 -15.99 8.16 -9.58
C ARG A 364 -16.83 9.31 -10.16
N LYS A 365 -16.85 9.45 -11.49
CA LYS A 365 -17.64 10.47 -12.18
C LYS A 365 -19.11 10.07 -12.31
N GLY A 366 -19.36 8.79 -12.60
CA GLY A 366 -20.68 8.24 -12.90
C GLY A 366 -21.61 8.16 -11.68
N THR A 367 -21.09 7.78 -10.52
CA THR A 367 -21.93 7.44 -9.36
C THR A 367 -22.03 8.56 -8.32
N SER A 368 -23.10 8.53 -7.51
CA SER A 368 -23.27 9.51 -6.43
C SER A 368 -22.29 9.33 -5.27
N GLU A 369 -21.90 8.08 -5.00
CA GLU A 369 -20.86 7.75 -4.01
C GLU A 369 -19.49 8.20 -4.51
N GLY A 370 -19.15 7.85 -5.75
CA GLY A 370 -17.90 8.24 -6.40
C GLY A 370 -17.63 9.74 -6.38
N ARG A 371 -18.64 10.57 -6.69
CA ARG A 371 -18.50 12.04 -6.64
C ARG A 371 -18.26 12.61 -5.25
N ARG A 372 -18.63 11.87 -4.20
CA ARG A 372 -18.35 12.24 -2.79
C ARG A 372 -17.06 11.62 -2.28
N HIS A 373 -16.50 10.65 -2.99
CA HIS A 373 -15.25 10.00 -2.63
C HIS A 373 -14.09 10.98 -2.83
N VAL A 374 -13.31 11.17 -1.76
CA VAL A 374 -12.10 11.98 -1.75
C VAL A 374 -10.94 11.03 -1.52
N ASP A 375 -10.15 10.80 -2.56
CA ASP A 375 -8.95 9.98 -2.43
C ASP A 375 -7.77 10.79 -1.87
N HIS A 376 -6.67 10.08 -1.56
CA HIS A 376 -5.46 10.70 -1.03
C HIS A 376 -4.89 11.79 -1.95
N TYR A 377 -4.98 11.62 -3.27
CA TYR A 377 -4.47 12.62 -4.20
C TYR A 377 -5.36 13.84 -4.26
N ASP A 378 -6.69 13.69 -4.22
CA ASP A 378 -7.61 14.82 -4.15
C ASP A 378 -7.33 15.72 -2.94
N ASP A 379 -7.18 15.09 -1.77
CA ASP A 379 -6.86 15.80 -0.52
C ASP A 379 -5.47 16.45 -0.59
N LEU A 380 -4.47 15.74 -1.12
CA LEU A 380 -3.13 16.27 -1.32
C LEU A 380 -3.14 17.50 -2.25
N LEU A 381 -3.92 17.46 -3.33
CA LEU A 381 -4.09 18.56 -4.27
C LEU A 381 -4.78 19.75 -3.62
N GLU A 382 -5.85 19.52 -2.86
CA GLU A 382 -6.56 20.57 -2.11
C GLU A 382 -5.63 21.26 -1.09
N ARG A 383 -4.86 20.46 -0.33
CA ARG A 383 -3.86 20.99 0.62
C ARG A 383 -2.79 21.83 -0.08
N LYS A 384 -2.30 21.39 -1.23
CA LYS A 384 -1.31 22.16 -2.01
C LYS A 384 -1.88 23.45 -2.56
N ARG A 385 -3.10 23.44 -3.10
CA ARG A 385 -3.81 24.66 -3.54
C ARG A 385 -3.95 25.64 -2.39
N PHE A 386 -4.34 25.15 -1.22
CA PHE A 386 -4.46 25.97 -0.02
C PHE A 386 -3.11 26.55 0.43
N ALA A 387 -2.05 25.74 0.44
CA ALA A 387 -0.70 26.18 0.79
C ALA A 387 -0.17 27.24 -0.19
N ARG A 388 -0.35 27.04 -1.50
CA ARG A 388 0.03 27.99 -2.55
C ARG A 388 -0.71 29.32 -2.38
N LYS A 389 -2.04 29.28 -2.21
CA LYS A 389 -2.85 30.49 -1.99
C LYS A 389 -2.40 31.26 -0.74
N LYS A 390 -2.13 30.56 0.37
CA LYS A 390 -1.65 31.17 1.61
C LYS A 390 -0.30 31.87 1.41
N GLU A 391 0.58 31.26 0.63
CA GLU A 391 1.90 31.80 0.32
C GLU A 391 1.84 32.99 -0.66
N GLU A 392 1.01 32.92 -1.71
CA GLU A 392 0.69 34.05 -2.59
C GLU A 392 0.16 35.25 -1.80
N GLU A 393 -0.76 35.02 -0.87
CA GLU A 393 -1.27 36.06 0.02
C GLU A 393 -0.18 36.65 0.94
N ARG A 394 0.76 35.82 1.41
CA ARG A 394 1.90 36.28 2.23
C ARG A 394 2.80 37.20 1.42
N LEU A 395 3.17 36.80 0.21
CA LEU A 395 3.99 37.60 -0.70
C LEU A 395 3.28 38.90 -1.11
N ALA A 396 1.99 38.84 -1.43
CA ALA A 396 1.20 40.00 -1.78
C ALA A 396 1.09 41.00 -0.61
N ARG A 397 0.91 40.52 0.63
CA ARG A 397 0.95 41.38 1.82
C ARG A 397 2.31 42.07 1.99
N GLY A 398 3.41 41.34 1.81
CA GLY A 398 4.76 41.90 1.86
C GLY A 398 5.00 42.98 0.81
N ALA A 399 4.58 42.74 -0.43
CA ALA A 399 4.68 43.73 -1.52
C ALA A 399 3.84 44.98 -1.25
N ARG A 400 2.61 44.83 -0.75
CA ARG A 400 1.76 45.98 -0.37
C ARG A 400 2.37 46.80 0.77
N ALA A 401 3.00 46.15 1.75
CA ALA A 401 3.69 46.84 2.84
C ALA A 401 4.87 47.67 2.32
N LEU A 402 5.72 47.09 1.46
CA LEU A 402 6.83 47.80 0.81
C LEU A 402 6.36 48.99 -0.04
N GLN A 403 5.26 48.82 -0.77
CA GLN A 403 4.67 49.91 -1.54
C GLN A 403 4.14 51.05 -0.64
N ALA A 404 3.51 50.71 0.48
CA ALA A 404 3.05 51.69 1.45
C ALA A 404 4.22 52.48 2.06
N GLU A 405 5.30 51.81 2.45
CA GLU A 405 6.53 52.47 2.93
C GLU A 405 7.13 53.42 1.89
N ARG A 406 7.20 52.98 0.63
CA ARG A 406 7.70 53.80 -0.49
C ARG A 406 6.81 55.03 -0.72
N LYS A 407 5.49 54.87 -0.68
CA LYS A 407 4.54 56.00 -0.81
C LYS A 407 4.71 57.00 0.32
N MET A 408 4.89 56.54 1.56
CA MET A 408 5.14 57.39 2.72
C MET A 408 6.47 58.14 2.65
N SER A 409 7.46 57.62 1.92
CA SER A 409 8.75 58.30 1.75
C SER A 409 8.68 59.57 0.89
N GLY A 410 7.60 59.78 0.14
CA GLY A 410 7.39 60.95 -0.74
C GLY A 410 8.37 61.06 -1.93
N LYS A 411 9.24 60.07 -2.12
CA LYS A 411 10.31 60.09 -3.15
C LYS A 411 9.89 59.56 -4.53
N TRP A 412 8.66 59.07 -4.67
CA TRP A 412 8.23 58.33 -5.85
C TRP A 412 6.95 58.92 -6.43
N THR A 413 6.92 59.05 -7.76
CA THR A 413 5.72 59.44 -8.49
C THR A 413 4.74 58.27 -8.62
N GLU A 414 3.47 58.55 -8.87
CA GLU A 414 2.42 57.52 -9.02
C GLU A 414 2.71 56.56 -10.18
N LYS A 415 3.25 57.08 -11.30
CA LYS A 415 3.66 56.29 -12.46
C LYS A 415 4.81 55.33 -12.13
N GLU A 416 5.79 55.78 -11.36
CA GLU A 416 6.90 54.93 -10.91
C GLU A 416 6.42 53.83 -9.97
N LEU A 417 5.48 54.14 -9.06
CA LEU A 417 4.86 53.15 -8.18
C LEU A 417 4.09 52.07 -8.97
N GLU A 418 3.41 52.44 -10.05
CA GLU A 418 2.65 51.53 -10.91
C GLU A 418 3.56 50.59 -11.73
N GLU A 419 4.66 51.11 -12.29
CA GLU A 419 5.68 50.29 -12.95
C GLU A 419 6.38 49.33 -11.97
N LEU A 420 6.62 49.79 -10.75
CA LEU A 420 7.20 48.97 -9.70
C LEU A 420 6.24 47.87 -9.26
N ALA A 421 4.94 48.15 -9.16
CA ALA A 421 3.93 47.14 -8.84
C ALA A 421 3.89 46.01 -9.89
N LYS A 422 4.05 46.34 -11.18
CA LYS A 422 4.17 45.33 -12.25
C LYS A 422 5.43 44.48 -12.09
N LYS A 423 6.56 45.10 -11.72
CA LYS A 423 7.81 44.39 -11.43
C LYS A 423 7.68 43.49 -10.19
N ASP A 424 7.09 43.99 -9.10
CA ASP A 424 6.82 43.23 -7.88
C ASP A 424 5.92 42.02 -8.19
N GLN A 425 4.89 42.19 -9.02
CA GLN A 425 4.04 41.08 -9.47
C GLN A 425 4.83 40.01 -10.24
N GLN A 426 5.79 40.41 -11.08
CA GLN A 426 6.68 39.47 -11.77
C GLN A 426 7.64 38.77 -10.80
N VAL A 427 8.16 39.48 -9.79
CA VAL A 427 9.01 38.90 -8.73
C VAL A 427 8.23 37.87 -7.93
N ILE A 428 6.97 38.16 -7.56
CA ILE A 428 6.09 37.21 -6.87
C ILE A 428 5.86 35.96 -7.74
N LYS A 429 5.58 36.12 -9.05
CA LYS A 429 5.45 34.99 -9.97
C LYS A 429 6.73 34.14 -10.03
N ASN A 430 7.90 34.77 -10.09
CA ASN A 430 9.17 34.05 -10.11
C ASN A 430 9.46 33.35 -8.78
N ALA A 431 9.17 34.01 -7.65
CA ALA A 431 9.31 33.42 -6.31
C ALA A 431 8.37 32.22 -6.12
N MET A 432 7.15 32.27 -6.68
CA MET A 432 6.22 31.13 -6.70
C MET A 432 6.71 29.99 -7.57
N LYS A 433 7.30 30.26 -8.73
CA LYS A 433 7.96 29.20 -9.51
C LYS A 433 9.07 28.52 -8.72
N MET A 434 9.93 29.28 -8.03
CA MET A 434 11.00 28.69 -7.20
C MET A 434 10.44 27.90 -6.01
N TRP A 435 9.46 28.46 -5.29
CA TRP A 435 8.81 27.76 -4.18
C TRP A 435 8.15 26.46 -4.62
N LEU A 436 7.52 26.44 -5.80
CA LEU A 436 6.95 25.22 -6.39
C LEU A 436 8.01 24.20 -6.77
N VAL A 437 9.19 24.62 -7.26
CA VAL A 437 10.30 23.70 -7.54
C VAL A 437 10.85 23.10 -6.24
N ASP A 438 11.04 23.92 -5.21
CA ASP A 438 11.59 23.46 -3.93
C ASP A 438 10.60 22.56 -3.18
N ASN A 439 9.30 22.89 -3.22
CA ASN A 439 8.26 22.05 -2.60
C ASN A 439 7.85 20.86 -3.48
N GLY A 440 7.99 20.97 -4.80
CA GLY A 440 7.89 19.87 -5.76
C GLY A 440 8.94 18.80 -5.51
N ARG A 441 10.16 19.20 -5.12
CA ARG A 441 11.21 18.29 -4.64
C ARG A 441 10.90 17.71 -3.25
N LEU A 442 10.30 18.47 -2.33
CA LEU A 442 9.86 17.93 -1.02
C LEU A 442 8.79 16.83 -1.17
N LEU A 443 7.97 16.86 -2.22
CA LEU A 443 6.98 15.81 -2.49
C LEU A 443 7.56 14.49 -2.95
N GLU A 444 8.79 14.45 -3.48
CA GLU A 444 9.52 13.19 -3.67
C GLU A 444 9.85 12.50 -2.34
N TRP A 445 9.81 13.24 -1.22
CA TRP A 445 10.13 12.74 0.12
C TRP A 445 8.89 12.56 1.02
N GLU A 446 7.79 13.29 0.76
CA GLU A 446 6.52 13.16 1.52
C GLU A 446 5.55 12.11 0.96
N LEU A 447 5.71 11.74 -0.32
CA LEU A 447 5.14 10.52 -0.91
C LEU A 447 6.17 9.42 -0.74
#